data_AF-A0A2G2ZCU5-F1
#
_entry.id   AF-A0A2G2ZCU5-F1
#
_cell.length_a   1.000
_cell.length_b   1.000
_cell.length_c   1.000
_cell.angle_alpha   90.00
_cell.angle_beta   90.00
_cell.angle_gamma   90.00
#
_symmetry.space_group_name_H-M   'P 1'
#
loop_
_entity.id
_entity.type
_entity.pdbx_description
1 polymer ?
#
loop_
_entity_poly.entity_id
_entity_poly.type
_entity_poly.pdbx_seq_one_letter_code
_entity_poly.pdbx_strand_id
1 'polypeptide(L)'
;MTTAEAIRSLVDFYGRSQYCYLANEHVEEMSKIKGTVLDSKGSQASFFMQSYTLTKRSFVNMSRDFGYYWLRLVIYLVVSVCVGSIYFNVGTKYSSIQARGTCAAFISGFMTFMSIGGFSHYLFFVLALYASITAVESLMMAIASVVPNFLTGIVIGAGILGISMVVSGFFRLPHDIPKPFWRYPVSYMTFDFWAVQGQYKNDLKGLIFDNQSPDLLKITGEYALKETFQIDGSRSKWVDLSVIFSMIIIYRMIFFFMIKISEDVTPWLRGYVARRKMQPKGAIQNKTVAP
;
A
#
# COMPACT_ATOMS: atom_id res chain seq x y z
N MET A 1 -44.77 -35.47 -7.83
CA MET A 1 -44.48 -34.13 -8.34
C MET A 1 -43.15 -33.69 -7.78
N THR A 2 -42.14 -33.54 -8.64
CA THR A 2 -40.82 -33.03 -8.23
C THR A 2 -40.89 -31.53 -8.00
N THR A 3 -39.96 -30.97 -7.22
CA THR A 3 -39.90 -29.51 -6.97
C THR A 3 -39.78 -28.70 -8.26
N ALA A 4 -39.09 -29.24 -9.28
CA ALA A 4 -38.97 -28.60 -10.59
C ALA A 4 -40.31 -28.58 -11.37
N GLU A 5 -41.11 -29.64 -11.28
CA GLU A 5 -42.44 -29.70 -11.90
C GLU A 5 -43.42 -28.74 -11.24
N ALA A 6 -43.36 -28.64 -9.90
CA ALA A 6 -44.17 -27.70 -9.13
C ALA A 6 -43.88 -26.24 -9.54
N ILE A 7 -42.60 -25.88 -9.64
CA ILE A 7 -42.18 -24.53 -10.08
C ILE A 7 -42.68 -24.24 -11.50
N ARG A 8 -42.50 -25.19 -12.44
CA ARG A 8 -42.97 -24.99 -13.83
C ARG A 8 -44.48 -24.81 -13.91
N SER A 9 -45.23 -25.61 -13.17
CA SER A 9 -46.69 -25.50 -13.13
C SER A 9 -47.13 -24.14 -12.58
N LEU A 10 -46.54 -23.68 -11.48
CA LEU A 10 -46.85 -22.36 -10.90
C LEU A 10 -46.47 -21.21 -11.84
N VAL A 11 -45.35 -21.30 -12.56
CA VAL A 11 -44.93 -20.29 -13.54
C VAL A 11 -45.91 -20.22 -14.72
N ASP A 12 -46.36 -21.37 -15.23
CA ASP A 12 -47.34 -21.41 -16.33
C ASP A 12 -48.72 -20.88 -15.88
N PHE A 13 -49.15 -21.25 -14.66
CA PHE A 13 -50.37 -20.69 -14.06
C PHE A 13 -50.29 -19.17 -13.87
N TYR A 14 -49.15 -18.65 -13.37
CA TYR A 14 -48.94 -17.22 -13.27
C TYR A 14 -48.97 -16.56 -14.64
N GLY A 15 -48.29 -17.13 -15.64
CA GLY A 15 -48.25 -16.60 -17.00
C GLY A 15 -49.63 -16.45 -17.65
N ARG A 16 -50.58 -17.33 -17.30
CA ARG A 16 -51.98 -17.29 -17.77
C ARG A 16 -52.92 -16.51 -16.85
N SER A 17 -52.45 -16.07 -15.68
CA SER A 17 -53.28 -15.38 -14.70
C SER A 17 -53.52 -13.92 -15.10
N GLN A 18 -54.65 -13.37 -14.65
CA GLN A 18 -54.97 -11.94 -14.82
C GLN A 18 -53.93 -11.03 -14.15
N TYR A 19 -53.25 -11.50 -13.10
CA TYR A 19 -52.18 -10.77 -12.43
C TYR A 19 -50.96 -10.54 -13.33
N CYS A 20 -50.60 -11.52 -14.18
CA CYS A 20 -49.52 -11.37 -15.15
C CYS A 20 -49.88 -10.33 -16.23
N TYR A 21 -51.13 -10.34 -16.69
CA TYR A 21 -51.63 -9.34 -17.64
C TYR A 21 -51.60 -7.93 -17.04
N LEU A 22 -52.16 -7.75 -15.84
CA LEU A 22 -52.14 -6.46 -15.12
C LEU A 22 -50.72 -5.96 -14.84
N ALA A 23 -49.81 -6.86 -14.48
CA ALA A 23 -48.41 -6.50 -14.27
C ALA A 23 -47.74 -6.02 -15.57
N ASN A 24 -47.97 -6.71 -16.69
CA ASN A 24 -47.43 -6.31 -17.99
C ASN A 24 -48.04 -5.00 -18.49
N GLU A 25 -49.34 -4.79 -18.29
CA GLU A 25 -50.03 -3.54 -18.61
C GLU A 25 -49.44 -2.37 -17.80
N HIS A 26 -49.25 -2.53 -16.48
CA HIS A 26 -48.57 -1.54 -15.66
C HIS A 26 -47.14 -1.25 -16.11
N VAL A 27 -46.39 -2.28 -16.53
CA VAL A 27 -45.03 -2.09 -17.09
C VAL A 27 -45.08 -1.32 -18.41
N GLU A 28 -46.05 -1.61 -19.29
CA GLU A 28 -46.25 -0.87 -20.53
C GLU A 28 -46.65 0.59 -20.26
N GLU A 29 -47.56 0.85 -19.32
CA GLU A 29 -47.93 2.20 -18.90
C GLU A 29 -46.72 2.96 -18.37
N MET A 30 -45.92 2.34 -17.49
CA MET A 30 -44.67 2.93 -16.99
C MET A 30 -43.66 3.18 -18.12
N SER A 31 -43.62 2.34 -19.15
CA SER A 31 -42.74 2.53 -20.32
C SER A 31 -43.20 3.67 -21.25
N LYS A 32 -44.52 3.89 -21.34
CA LYS A 32 -45.14 4.96 -22.14
C LYS A 32 -45.05 6.31 -21.44
N ILE A 33 -45.01 6.33 -20.10
CA ILE A 33 -44.63 7.51 -19.35
C ILE A 33 -43.18 7.82 -19.71
N LYS A 34 -43.03 8.79 -20.62
CA LYS A 34 -41.77 9.40 -21.03
C LYS A 34 -41.22 10.28 -19.91
N GLY A 35 -41.16 9.74 -18.69
CA GLY A 35 -40.27 10.26 -17.67
C GLY A 35 -38.87 10.28 -18.29
N THR A 36 -38.09 11.30 -17.96
CA THR A 36 -36.65 11.29 -18.20
C THR A 36 -36.16 9.89 -17.92
N VAL A 37 -35.66 9.18 -18.96
CA VAL A 37 -34.86 7.97 -18.79
C VAL A 37 -34.02 8.25 -17.57
N LEU A 38 -34.16 7.46 -16.50
CA LEU A 38 -33.28 7.56 -15.34
C LEU A 38 -31.91 7.33 -15.93
N ASP A 39 -31.26 8.43 -16.30
CA ASP A 39 -29.94 8.42 -16.87
C ASP A 39 -29.16 7.83 -15.71
N SER A 40 -28.71 6.59 -15.87
CA SER A 40 -27.76 5.96 -14.96
C SER A 40 -26.40 6.68 -15.07
N LYS A 41 -26.41 8.00 -15.33
CA LYS A 41 -25.30 8.89 -15.14
C LYS A 41 -25.09 8.93 -13.63
N GLY A 42 -24.13 8.12 -13.21
CA GLY A 42 -23.59 8.14 -11.85
C GLY A 42 -23.31 9.57 -11.39
N SER A 43 -23.38 9.72 -10.06
CA SER A 43 -23.03 10.91 -9.25
C SER A 43 -22.89 12.24 -10.00
N GLN A 44 -23.87 13.13 -9.79
CA GLN A 44 -23.90 14.54 -10.22
C GLN A 44 -22.74 15.40 -9.67
N ALA A 45 -21.89 14.84 -8.81
CA ALA A 45 -20.74 15.53 -8.23
C ALA A 45 -19.50 15.37 -9.13
N SER A 46 -18.77 16.46 -9.38
CA SER A 46 -17.45 16.41 -10.04
C SER A 46 -16.51 15.43 -9.34
N PHE A 47 -15.61 14.78 -10.08
CA PHE A 47 -14.59 13.87 -9.56
C PHE A 47 -13.84 14.45 -8.36
N PHE A 48 -13.51 15.75 -8.41
CA PHE A 48 -12.87 16.46 -7.31
C PHE A 48 -13.74 16.57 -6.06
N MET A 49 -15.04 16.81 -6.23
CA MET A 49 -15.98 16.91 -5.11
C MET A 49 -16.20 15.56 -4.44
N GLN A 50 -16.25 14.48 -5.23
CA GLN A 50 -16.31 13.12 -4.71
C GLN A 50 -15.02 12.73 -3.98
N SER A 51 -13.86 13.00 -4.59
CA SER A 51 -12.55 12.75 -3.97
C SER A 51 -12.38 13.55 -2.68
N TYR A 52 -12.75 14.82 -2.65
CA TYR A 52 -12.73 15.66 -1.45
C TYR A 52 -13.67 15.12 -0.37
N THR A 53 -14.89 14.75 -0.75
CA THR A 53 -15.88 14.20 0.20
C THR A 53 -15.43 12.87 0.78
N LEU A 54 -14.88 11.97 -0.05
CA LEU A 54 -14.30 10.70 0.38
C LEU A 54 -13.07 10.91 1.26
N THR A 55 -12.20 11.85 0.90
CA THR A 55 -11.02 12.22 1.71
C THR A 55 -11.44 12.77 3.06
N LYS A 56 -12.42 13.68 3.10
CA LYS A 56 -12.98 14.22 4.34
C LYS A 56 -13.62 13.12 5.19
N ARG A 57 -14.37 12.20 4.58
CA ARG A 57 -14.99 11.07 5.29
C ARG A 57 -13.94 10.08 5.81
N SER A 58 -12.93 9.76 5.01
CA SER A 58 -11.79 8.92 5.40
C SER A 58 -10.97 9.57 6.50
N PHE A 59 -10.71 10.87 6.42
CA PHE A 59 -10.01 11.64 7.45
C PHE A 59 -10.79 11.65 8.77
N VAL A 60 -12.10 11.87 8.72
CA VAL A 60 -12.98 11.78 9.91
C VAL A 60 -13.04 10.37 10.46
N ASN A 61 -13.03 9.34 9.60
CA ASN A 61 -12.97 7.95 10.04
C ASN A 61 -11.64 7.64 10.73
N MET A 62 -10.53 8.04 10.10
CA MET A 62 -9.17 7.87 10.61
C MET A 62 -8.94 8.63 11.91
N SER A 63 -9.52 9.83 12.04
CA SER A 63 -9.45 10.63 13.27
C SER A 63 -10.40 10.14 14.36
N ARG A 64 -11.39 9.29 14.04
CA ARG A 64 -12.24 8.61 15.02
C ARG A 64 -11.70 7.26 15.47
N ASP A 65 -10.80 6.66 14.69
CA ASP A 65 -10.11 5.40 15.02
C ASP A 65 -8.92 5.67 15.97
N PHE A 66 -9.26 5.93 17.23
CA PHE A 66 -8.34 6.40 18.28
C PHE A 66 -7.21 5.41 18.60
N GLY A 67 -7.42 4.11 18.39
CA GLY A 67 -6.49 3.08 18.86
C GLY A 67 -5.16 3.01 18.13
N TYR A 68 -5.08 3.38 16.84
CA TYR A 68 -3.88 3.11 16.03
C TYR A 68 -3.07 4.37 15.72
N TYR A 69 -3.71 5.45 15.25
CA TYR A 69 -3.01 6.71 14.92
C TYR A 69 -2.90 7.65 16.13
N TRP A 70 -3.97 7.77 16.92
CA TRP A 70 -3.90 8.60 18.13
C TRP A 70 -3.04 7.97 19.20
N LEU A 71 -2.99 6.64 19.35
CA LEU A 71 -2.03 6.00 20.26
C LEU A 71 -0.60 6.39 19.91
N ARG A 72 -0.22 6.38 18.63
CA ARG A 72 1.12 6.75 18.18
C ARG A 72 1.40 8.24 18.39
N LEU A 73 0.43 9.10 18.08
CA LEU A 73 0.50 10.55 18.36
C LEU A 73 0.59 10.85 19.86
N VAL A 74 -0.22 10.15 20.68
CA VAL A 74 -0.28 10.28 22.14
C VAL A 74 1.02 9.79 22.75
N ILE A 75 1.62 8.69 22.27
CA ILE A 75 2.93 8.24 22.76
C ILE A 75 3.99 9.33 22.49
N TYR A 76 4.01 9.93 21.30
CA TYR A 76 4.95 11.02 21.00
C TYR A 76 4.66 12.30 21.80
N LEU A 77 3.38 12.65 22.00
CA LEU A 77 2.96 13.76 22.85
C LEU A 77 3.30 13.51 24.32
N VAL A 78 3.09 12.30 24.83
CA VAL A 78 3.43 11.88 26.19
C VAL A 78 4.93 11.93 26.39
N VAL A 79 5.73 11.45 25.44
CA VAL A 79 7.19 11.57 25.52
C VAL A 79 7.62 13.05 25.54
N SER A 80 7.04 13.89 24.67
CA SER A 80 7.30 15.34 24.63
C SER A 80 6.90 16.04 25.93
N VAL A 81 5.73 15.70 26.49
CA VAL A 81 5.22 16.24 27.76
C VAL A 81 6.03 15.72 28.94
N CYS A 82 6.43 14.46 28.97
CA CYS A 82 7.31 13.89 29.99
C CYS A 82 8.65 14.65 30.01
N VAL A 83 9.29 14.82 28.85
CA VAL A 83 10.52 15.63 28.74
C VAL A 83 10.26 17.08 29.17
N GLY A 84 9.19 17.70 28.68
CA GLY A 84 8.80 19.07 29.04
C GLY A 84 8.53 19.25 30.54
N SER A 85 7.88 18.26 31.17
CA SER A 85 7.49 18.26 32.59
C SER A 85 8.68 18.04 33.54
N ILE A 86 9.66 17.22 33.16
CA ILE A 86 10.91 17.05 33.91
C ILE A 86 11.66 18.39 34.06
N TYR A 87 11.54 19.27 33.06
CA TYR A 87 12.15 20.59 33.06
C TYR A 87 11.16 21.74 33.29
N PHE A 88 9.90 21.44 33.61
CA PHE A 88 8.87 22.44 33.83
C PHE A 88 9.06 23.10 35.18
N ASN A 89 9.14 24.43 35.18
CA ASN A 89 9.22 25.26 36.39
C ASN A 89 10.42 24.97 37.31
N VAL A 90 11.60 24.78 36.71
CA VAL A 90 12.90 24.61 37.38
C VAL A 90 13.26 25.75 38.36
N GLY A 91 12.52 26.86 38.40
CA GLY A 91 12.74 28.01 39.28
C GLY A 91 13.84 28.96 38.78
N THR A 92 14.19 29.94 39.62
CA THR A 92 15.28 30.94 39.39
C THR A 92 16.40 30.83 40.42
N LYS A 93 16.45 29.73 41.18
CA LYS A 93 17.50 29.48 42.20
C LYS A 93 18.81 29.09 41.53
N TYR A 94 19.93 29.13 42.25
CA TYR A 94 21.25 28.88 41.66
C TYR A 94 21.39 27.49 41.01
N SER A 95 20.73 26.46 41.56
CA SER A 95 20.64 25.11 40.98
C SER A 95 19.79 25.04 39.69
N SER A 96 18.91 26.02 39.47
CA SER A 96 18.04 26.15 38.30
C SER A 96 18.80 26.55 37.03
N ILE A 97 19.95 27.23 37.17
CA ILE A 97 20.83 27.60 36.05
C ILE A 97 21.43 26.33 35.43
N GLN A 98 21.91 25.40 36.27
CA GLN A 98 22.46 24.13 35.81
C GLN A 98 21.39 23.27 35.12
N ALA A 99 20.18 23.19 35.69
CA ALA A 99 19.07 22.43 35.10
C ALA A 99 18.56 23.00 33.75
N ARG A 100 18.60 24.33 33.56
CA ARG A 100 18.33 24.98 32.25
C ARG A 100 19.45 24.71 31.24
N GLY A 101 20.71 24.77 31.70
CA GLY A 101 21.87 24.41 30.89
C GLY A 101 21.83 22.95 30.41
N THR A 102 21.46 22.01 31.29
CA THR A 102 21.32 20.60 30.93
C THR A 102 20.12 20.33 30.01
N CYS A 103 19.01 21.06 30.16
CA CYS A 103 17.88 20.94 29.24
C CYS A 103 18.23 21.44 27.83
N ALA A 104 18.86 22.62 27.74
CA ALA A 104 19.34 23.16 26.48
C ALA A 104 20.40 22.24 25.84
N ALA A 105 21.32 21.68 26.64
CA ALA A 105 22.31 20.71 26.19
C ALA A 105 21.70 19.35 25.82
N PHE A 106 20.58 18.94 26.42
CA PHE A 106 19.87 17.71 26.05
C PHE A 106 19.08 17.89 24.75
N ILE A 107 18.38 19.01 24.56
CA ILE A 107 17.67 19.30 23.30
C ILE A 107 18.68 19.50 22.17
N SER A 108 19.73 20.31 22.43
CA SER A 108 20.85 20.46 21.50
C SER A 108 21.49 19.10 21.27
N GLY A 109 21.81 18.33 22.31
CA GLY A 109 22.45 17.03 22.23
C GLY A 109 21.61 15.98 21.50
N PHE A 110 20.28 15.99 21.63
CA PHE A 110 19.36 15.11 20.91
C PHE A 110 19.28 15.48 19.43
N MET A 111 19.20 16.78 19.11
CA MET A 111 19.32 17.26 17.73
C MET A 111 20.72 17.01 17.15
N THR A 112 21.77 17.16 17.96
CA THR A 112 23.15 16.89 17.58
C THR A 112 23.35 15.40 17.36
N PHE A 113 22.83 14.50 18.22
CA PHE A 113 22.87 13.04 18.06
C PHE A 113 22.24 12.59 16.74
N MET A 114 21.14 13.22 16.32
CA MET A 114 20.50 12.99 15.02
C MET A 114 21.23 13.66 13.84
N SER A 115 22.12 14.62 14.12
CA SER A 115 22.93 15.36 13.15
C SER A 115 24.43 15.00 13.18
N ILE A 116 24.84 13.96 13.93
CA ILE A 116 26.25 13.51 14.00
C ILE A 116 26.77 13.11 12.59
N GLY A 117 25.89 12.66 11.69
CA GLY A 117 26.22 12.39 10.28
C GLY A 117 26.16 13.60 9.34
N GLY A 118 25.77 14.79 9.81
CA GLY A 118 25.57 16.00 8.98
C GLY A 118 24.16 16.13 8.39
N PHE A 119 23.71 17.37 8.18
CA PHE A 119 22.32 17.71 7.77
C PHE A 119 21.85 16.97 6.50
N SER A 120 22.72 16.84 5.50
CA SER A 120 22.41 16.13 4.25
C SER A 120 22.19 14.62 4.47
N HIS A 121 22.90 14.02 5.42
CA HIS A 121 22.77 12.59 5.73
C HIS A 121 21.49 12.31 6.51
N TYR A 122 21.15 13.20 7.44
CA TYR A 122 19.89 13.15 8.18
C TYR A 122 18.68 13.34 7.28
N LEU A 123 18.68 14.37 6.41
CA LEU A 123 17.57 14.64 5.51
C LEU A 123 17.32 13.46 4.56
N PHE A 124 18.39 12.87 4.03
CA PHE A 124 18.29 11.68 3.20
C PHE A 124 17.66 10.51 3.96
N PHE A 125 18.13 10.23 5.17
CA PHE A 125 17.60 9.15 6.02
C PHE A 125 16.09 9.31 6.30
N VAL A 126 15.65 10.50 6.69
CA VAL A 126 14.23 10.77 6.95
C VAL A 126 13.37 10.58 5.70
N LEU A 127 13.83 11.11 4.55
CA LEU A 127 13.12 10.96 3.29
C LEU A 127 13.09 9.52 2.80
N ALA A 128 14.19 8.77 2.94
CA ALA A 128 14.29 7.37 2.57
C ALA A 128 13.38 6.48 3.44
N LEU A 129 13.33 6.73 4.75
CA LEU A 129 12.40 6.05 5.65
C LEU A 129 10.95 6.34 5.28
N TYR A 130 10.60 7.61 5.07
CA TYR A 130 9.25 8.00 4.66
C TYR A 130 8.85 7.34 3.34
N ALA A 131 9.73 7.37 2.34
CA ALA A 131 9.49 6.76 1.05
C ALA A 131 9.32 5.23 1.17
N SER A 132 10.17 4.56 1.96
CA SER A 132 10.08 3.11 2.18
C SER A 132 8.75 2.71 2.84
N ILE A 133 8.33 3.41 3.89
CA ILE A 133 7.04 3.15 4.56
C ILE A 133 5.88 3.36 3.57
N THR A 134 5.91 4.45 2.81
CA THR A 134 4.86 4.76 1.82
C THR A 134 4.83 3.74 0.68
N ALA A 135 5.99 3.22 0.26
CA ALA A 135 6.10 2.18 -0.76
C ALA A 135 5.50 0.86 -0.27
N VAL A 136 5.83 0.44 0.96
CA VAL A 136 5.23 -0.75 1.59
C VAL A 136 3.72 -0.62 1.71
N GLU A 137 3.24 0.53 2.16
CA GLU A 137 1.80 0.79 2.25
C GLU A 137 1.12 0.69 0.88
N SER A 138 1.74 1.27 -0.15
CA SER A 138 1.22 1.24 -1.53
C SER A 138 1.19 -0.17 -2.11
N LEU A 139 2.22 -0.97 -1.83
CA LEU A 139 2.27 -2.39 -2.21
C LEU A 139 1.19 -3.20 -1.49
N MET A 140 1.02 -3.00 -0.18
CA MET A 140 0.01 -3.69 0.61
C MET A 140 -1.41 -3.33 0.17
N MET A 141 -1.67 -2.08 -0.19
CA MET A 141 -2.95 -1.66 -0.79
C MET A 141 -3.22 -2.38 -2.12
N ALA A 142 -2.22 -2.49 -3.00
CA ALA A 142 -2.35 -3.21 -4.27
C ALA A 142 -2.63 -4.71 -4.06
N ILE A 143 -1.98 -5.35 -3.08
CA ILE A 143 -2.25 -6.76 -2.76
C ILE A 143 -3.67 -6.92 -2.20
N ALA A 144 -4.07 -6.04 -1.28
CA ALA A 144 -5.38 -6.08 -0.62
C ALA A 144 -6.57 -5.94 -1.59
N SER A 145 -6.39 -5.26 -2.74
CA SER A 145 -7.47 -5.12 -3.74
C SER A 145 -7.71 -6.38 -4.57
N VAL A 146 -6.76 -7.32 -4.59
CA VAL A 146 -6.87 -8.57 -5.38
C VAL A 146 -7.30 -9.74 -4.52
N VAL A 147 -6.83 -9.78 -3.27
CA VAL A 147 -7.10 -10.92 -2.40
C VAL A 147 -8.53 -10.90 -1.86
N PRO A 148 -9.21 -12.05 -1.78
CA PRO A 148 -10.60 -12.11 -1.34
C PRO A 148 -10.77 -11.92 0.17
N ASN A 149 -9.71 -12.07 0.96
CA ASN A 149 -9.75 -11.92 2.41
C ASN A 149 -8.43 -11.37 2.97
N PHE A 150 -8.52 -10.78 4.17
CA PHE A 150 -7.41 -10.07 4.84
C PHE A 150 -6.22 -10.98 5.17
N LEU A 151 -6.47 -12.19 5.66
CA LEU A 151 -5.41 -13.12 6.07
C LEU A 151 -4.50 -13.50 4.89
N THR A 152 -5.09 -13.80 3.72
CA THR A 152 -4.32 -14.10 2.50
C THR A 152 -3.49 -12.90 2.07
N GLY A 153 -4.04 -11.68 2.22
CA GLY A 153 -3.31 -10.43 1.96
C GLY A 153 -2.06 -10.28 2.83
N ILE A 154 -2.16 -10.57 4.13
CA ILE A 154 -1.00 -10.54 5.03
C ILE A 154 0.05 -11.56 4.62
N VAL A 155 -0.35 -12.81 4.35
CA VAL A 155 0.59 -13.88 4.01
C VAL A 155 1.32 -13.57 2.70
N ILE A 156 0.59 -13.12 1.67
CA ILE A 156 1.19 -12.74 0.38
C ILE A 156 2.08 -11.51 0.54
N GLY A 157 1.62 -10.49 1.27
CA GLY A 157 2.39 -9.28 1.53
C GLY A 157 3.71 -9.56 2.26
N ALA A 158 3.65 -10.36 3.33
CA ALA A 158 4.85 -10.79 4.07
C ALA A 158 5.80 -11.62 3.18
N GLY A 159 5.26 -12.50 2.33
CA GLY A 159 6.06 -13.27 1.38
C GLY A 159 6.79 -12.38 0.37
N ILE A 160 6.09 -11.40 -0.22
CA ILE A 160 6.68 -10.45 -1.17
C ILE A 160 7.75 -9.58 -0.49
N LEU A 161 7.48 -9.05 0.69
CA LEU A 161 8.46 -8.27 1.45
C LEU A 161 9.67 -9.12 1.87
N GLY A 162 9.46 -10.38 2.27
CA GLY A 162 10.54 -11.31 2.59
C GLY A 162 11.44 -11.58 1.39
N ILE A 163 10.85 -11.82 0.21
CA ILE A 163 11.60 -11.96 -1.05
C ILE A 163 12.33 -10.67 -1.37
N SER A 164 11.67 -9.51 -1.23
CA SER A 164 12.23 -8.17 -1.45
C SER A 164 13.49 -7.96 -0.60
N MET A 165 13.46 -8.35 0.68
CA MET A 165 14.60 -8.27 1.58
C MET A 165 15.78 -9.17 1.18
N VAL A 166 15.51 -10.35 0.60
CA VAL A 166 16.57 -11.26 0.12
C VAL A 166 17.29 -10.69 -1.10
N VAL A 167 16.56 -10.04 -2.00
CA VAL A 167 17.11 -9.51 -3.26
C VAL A 167 17.65 -8.09 -3.16
N SER A 168 17.47 -7.42 -2.02
CA SER A 168 17.80 -6.00 -1.82
C SER A 168 19.30 -5.70 -1.65
N GLY A 169 20.13 -6.73 -1.51
CA GLY A 169 21.56 -6.56 -1.18
C GLY A 169 21.88 -6.70 0.30
N PHE A 170 20.90 -6.96 1.17
CA PHE A 170 21.11 -7.16 2.61
C PHE A 170 21.70 -8.54 2.95
N PHE A 171 21.14 -9.62 2.43
CA PHE A 171 21.60 -11.00 2.71
C PHE A 171 22.64 -11.52 1.71
N ARG A 172 22.52 -11.11 0.44
CA ARG A 172 23.44 -11.49 -0.64
C ARG A 172 23.72 -10.26 -1.48
N LEU A 173 24.98 -10.06 -1.84
CA LEU A 173 25.40 -8.87 -2.57
C LEU A 173 24.79 -8.82 -3.98
N PRO A 174 24.57 -7.62 -4.54
CA PRO A 174 23.89 -7.44 -5.82
C PRO A 174 24.48 -8.24 -7.00
N HIS A 175 25.80 -8.44 -7.07
CA HIS A 175 26.42 -9.15 -8.19
C HIS A 175 26.27 -10.67 -8.09
N ASP A 176 26.14 -11.21 -6.88
CA ASP A 176 26.07 -12.65 -6.58
C ASP A 176 24.65 -13.23 -6.75
N ILE A 177 23.68 -12.36 -7.04
CA ILE A 177 22.30 -12.73 -7.31
C ILE A 177 22.19 -13.33 -8.73
N PRO A 178 21.54 -14.51 -8.90
CA PRO A 178 21.37 -15.13 -10.21
C PRO A 178 20.68 -14.21 -11.22
N LYS A 179 21.26 -14.12 -12.42
CA LYS A 179 20.93 -13.10 -13.42
C LYS A 179 19.49 -13.13 -13.97
N PRO A 180 18.95 -14.27 -14.45
CA PRO A 180 17.78 -14.24 -15.33
C PRO A 180 16.45 -13.86 -14.68
N PHE A 181 16.34 -13.97 -13.36
CA PHE A 181 15.08 -13.75 -12.65
C PHE A 181 15.29 -12.87 -11.41
N TRP A 182 16.22 -13.28 -10.54
CA TRP A 182 16.42 -12.62 -9.26
C TRP A 182 17.09 -11.25 -9.40
N ARG A 183 18.17 -11.16 -10.18
CA ARG A 183 18.87 -9.90 -10.40
C ARG A 183 18.10 -8.99 -11.38
N TYR A 184 17.59 -9.57 -12.45
CA TYR A 184 16.71 -8.89 -13.40
C TYR A 184 15.49 -9.80 -13.63
N PRO A 185 14.24 -9.37 -13.37
CA PRO A 185 13.80 -8.02 -12.96
C PRO A 185 13.59 -7.83 -11.45
N VAL A 186 13.61 -8.89 -10.64
CA VAL A 186 13.06 -8.85 -9.27
C VAL A 186 13.75 -7.82 -8.38
N SER A 187 15.09 -7.81 -8.28
CA SER A 187 15.81 -6.79 -7.50
C SER A 187 15.44 -5.35 -7.91
N TYR A 188 15.35 -5.05 -9.20
CA TYR A 188 15.06 -3.68 -9.67
C TYR A 188 13.62 -3.25 -9.46
N MET A 189 12.69 -4.20 -9.38
CA MET A 189 11.27 -3.96 -9.07
C MET A 189 11.01 -3.76 -7.57
N THR A 190 12.01 -4.01 -6.71
CA THR A 190 11.86 -3.86 -5.26
C THR A 190 12.39 -2.51 -4.78
N PHE A 191 11.58 -1.80 -3.97
CA PHE A 191 12.03 -0.53 -3.40
C PHE A 191 13.18 -0.72 -2.41
N ASP A 192 13.23 -1.87 -1.72
CA ASP A 192 14.28 -2.20 -0.74
C ASP A 192 15.68 -2.19 -1.37
N PHE A 193 15.82 -2.68 -2.61
CA PHE A 193 17.09 -2.67 -3.33
C PHE A 193 17.65 -1.25 -3.51
N TRP A 194 16.79 -0.29 -3.81
CA TRP A 194 17.16 1.11 -3.97
C TRP A 194 17.37 1.80 -2.63
N ALA A 195 16.54 1.48 -1.62
CA ALA A 195 16.65 2.04 -0.28
C ALA A 195 17.98 1.65 0.39
N VAL A 196 18.35 0.36 0.34
CA VAL A 196 19.60 -0.16 0.91
C VAL A 196 20.82 0.47 0.23
N GLN A 197 20.83 0.55 -1.11
CA GLN A 197 21.94 1.20 -1.83
C GLN A 197 22.05 2.69 -1.53
N GLY A 198 20.91 3.39 -1.49
CA GLY A 198 20.87 4.81 -1.13
C GLY A 198 21.41 5.04 0.28
N GLN A 199 21.03 4.20 1.23
CA GLN A 199 21.47 4.29 2.62
C GLN A 199 22.97 3.98 2.77
N TYR A 200 23.49 2.94 2.12
CA TYR A 200 24.94 2.68 2.14
C TYR A 200 25.74 3.83 1.55
N LYS A 201 25.29 4.42 0.43
CA LYS A 201 25.95 5.62 -0.14
C LYS A 201 25.82 6.83 0.78
N ASN A 202 24.73 6.94 1.52
CA ASN A 202 24.56 7.98 2.50
C ASN A 202 25.56 7.80 3.63
N ASP A 203 25.70 6.60 4.19
CA ASP A 203 26.44 6.44 5.44
C ASP A 203 27.93 6.23 5.23
N LEU A 204 28.35 5.68 4.10
CA LEU A 204 29.76 5.32 3.86
C LEU A 204 30.54 6.38 3.08
N LYS A 205 29.88 7.17 2.22
CA LYS A 205 30.59 8.11 1.34
C LYS A 205 31.27 9.23 2.16
N GLY A 206 32.55 9.45 1.94
CA GLY A 206 33.36 10.41 2.70
C GLY A 206 33.90 9.90 4.05
N LEU A 207 33.65 8.64 4.42
CA LEU A 207 34.27 8.03 5.61
C LEU A 207 35.58 7.32 5.26
N ILE A 208 36.45 7.20 6.26
CA ILE A 208 37.70 6.46 6.19
C ILE A 208 37.72 5.49 7.37
N PHE A 209 37.95 4.22 7.09
CA PHE A 209 37.95 3.12 8.05
C PHE A 209 39.37 2.62 8.28
N ASP A 210 39.70 2.28 9.53
CA ASP A 210 40.93 1.58 9.84
C ASP A 210 40.88 0.16 9.27
N ASN A 211 42.03 -0.36 8.85
CA ASN A 211 42.14 -1.68 8.23
C ASN A 211 42.33 -2.77 9.30
N GLN A 212 42.29 -4.05 8.90
CA GLN A 212 42.37 -5.22 9.80
C GLN A 212 43.65 -5.25 10.65
N SER A 213 44.75 -4.69 10.14
CA SER A 213 45.96 -4.45 10.89
C SER A 213 46.36 -2.97 10.83
N PRO A 214 47.03 -2.44 11.87
CA PRO A 214 47.47 -1.04 11.91
C PRO A 214 48.45 -0.65 10.79
N ASP A 215 49.13 -1.65 10.21
CA ASP A 215 50.16 -1.47 9.17
C ASP A 215 49.57 -1.37 7.75
N LEU A 216 48.29 -1.73 7.58
CA LEU A 216 47.61 -1.68 6.29
C LEU A 216 46.97 -0.31 6.05
N LEU A 217 46.95 0.11 4.78
CA LEU A 217 46.33 1.38 4.38
C LEU A 217 44.85 1.44 4.78
N LYS A 218 44.44 2.60 5.30
CA LYS A 218 43.04 2.86 5.65
C LYS A 218 42.13 2.70 4.43
N ILE A 219 40.94 2.14 4.65
CA ILE A 219 39.96 1.85 3.60
C ILE A 219 39.01 3.04 3.48
N THR A 220 38.86 3.59 2.28
CA THR A 220 37.85 4.64 2.04
C THR A 220 36.45 4.04 1.92
N GLY A 221 35.43 4.78 2.32
CA GLY A 221 34.05 4.34 2.20
C GLY A 221 33.60 4.15 0.75
N GLU A 222 34.19 4.87 -0.21
CA GLU A 222 33.99 4.67 -1.64
C GLU A 222 34.57 3.32 -2.11
N TYR A 223 35.72 2.93 -1.59
CA TYR A 223 36.29 1.60 -1.85
C TYR A 223 35.40 0.53 -1.23
N ALA A 224 34.95 0.70 0.01
CA ALA A 224 34.03 -0.23 0.66
C ALA A 224 32.71 -0.37 -0.13
N LEU A 225 32.13 0.73 -0.61
CA LEU A 225 30.93 0.69 -1.44
C LEU A 225 31.13 -0.14 -2.71
N LYS A 226 32.24 0.06 -3.40
CA LYS A 226 32.50 -0.59 -4.68
C LYS A 226 32.94 -2.04 -4.55
N GLU A 227 33.92 -2.31 -3.69
CA GLU A 227 34.56 -3.62 -3.60
C GLU A 227 33.88 -4.52 -2.55
N THR A 228 33.44 -3.95 -1.43
CA THR A 228 32.78 -4.73 -0.37
C THR A 228 31.28 -4.90 -0.62
N PHE A 229 30.58 -3.84 -1.03
CA PHE A 229 29.12 -3.91 -1.25
C PHE A 229 28.72 -4.06 -2.72
N GLN A 230 29.66 -3.99 -3.66
CA GLN A 230 29.41 -4.10 -5.11
C GLN A 230 28.41 -3.04 -5.61
N ILE A 231 28.43 -1.85 -5.01
CA ILE A 231 27.55 -0.72 -5.32
C ILE A 231 28.28 0.26 -6.21
N ASP A 232 27.61 0.67 -7.30
CA ASP A 232 28.14 1.69 -8.20
C ASP A 232 28.16 3.06 -7.50
N GLY A 233 29.38 3.59 -7.30
CA GLY A 233 29.63 4.89 -6.68
C GLY A 233 29.39 6.08 -7.61
N SER A 234 29.23 5.87 -8.92
CA SER A 234 28.98 6.95 -9.90
C SER A 234 27.58 7.54 -9.75
N ARG A 235 26.60 6.70 -9.39
CA ARG A 235 25.20 7.10 -9.22
C ARG A 235 24.98 7.77 -7.86
N SER A 236 24.42 8.98 -7.89
CA SER A 236 24.08 9.74 -6.68
C SER A 236 23.01 9.05 -5.83
N LYS A 237 23.13 9.16 -4.50
CA LYS A 237 22.13 8.67 -3.53
C LYS A 237 20.73 9.25 -3.79
N TRP A 238 20.65 10.49 -4.29
CA TRP A 238 19.39 11.16 -4.60
C TRP A 238 18.65 10.53 -5.78
N VAL A 239 19.36 9.88 -6.70
CA VAL A 239 18.75 9.11 -7.80
C VAL A 239 18.11 7.84 -7.25
N ASP A 240 18.74 7.18 -6.29
CA ASP A 240 18.14 6.01 -5.63
C ASP A 240 16.83 6.40 -4.94
N LEU A 241 16.82 7.54 -4.24
CA LEU A 241 15.64 8.07 -3.59
C LEU A 241 14.53 8.46 -4.60
N SER A 242 14.87 9.08 -5.73
CA SER A 242 13.87 9.46 -6.74
C SER A 242 13.23 8.25 -7.42
N VAL A 243 13.97 7.14 -7.57
CA VAL A 243 13.42 5.87 -8.06
C VAL A 243 12.37 5.33 -7.09
N ILE A 244 12.63 5.36 -5.78
CA ILE A 244 11.64 4.92 -4.76
C ILE A 244 10.36 5.76 -4.85
N PHE A 245 10.48 7.10 -4.95
CA PHE A 245 9.31 7.97 -5.14
C PHE A 245 8.54 7.67 -6.42
N SER A 246 9.24 7.37 -7.52
CA SER A 246 8.61 6.96 -8.78
C SER A 246 7.89 5.62 -8.63
N MET A 247 8.47 4.66 -7.91
CA MET A 247 7.84 3.37 -7.63
C MET A 247 6.56 3.51 -6.80
N ILE A 248 6.52 4.43 -5.83
CA ILE A 248 5.29 4.73 -5.07
C ILE A 248 4.16 5.14 -6.01
N ILE A 249 4.44 6.05 -6.94
CA ILE A 249 3.45 6.51 -7.91
C ILE A 249 2.97 5.33 -8.76
N ILE A 250 3.90 4.50 -9.26
CA ILE A 250 3.58 3.32 -10.06
C ILE A 250 2.70 2.33 -9.28
N TYR A 251 3.06 1.98 -8.04
CA TYR A 251 2.27 1.09 -7.20
C TYR A 251 0.87 1.65 -6.92
N ARG A 252 0.73 2.96 -6.74
CA ARG A 252 -0.58 3.61 -6.58
C ARG A 252 -1.42 3.59 -7.86
N MET A 253 -0.79 3.75 -9.02
CA MET A 253 -1.48 3.61 -10.32
C MET A 253 -1.94 2.16 -10.54
N ILE A 254 -1.11 1.18 -10.20
CA ILE A 254 -1.48 -0.25 -10.24
C ILE A 254 -2.66 -0.52 -9.32
N PHE A 255 -2.60 -0.04 -8.07
CA PHE A 255 -3.70 -0.18 -7.12
C PHE A 255 -5.01 0.43 -7.65
N PHE A 256 -4.95 1.63 -8.21
CA PHE A 256 -6.12 2.28 -8.80
C PHE A 256 -6.72 1.45 -9.95
N PHE A 257 -5.86 0.94 -10.84
CA PHE A 257 -6.28 0.10 -11.95
C PHE A 257 -6.89 -1.23 -11.47
N MET A 258 -6.30 -1.85 -10.44
CA MET A 258 -6.82 -3.07 -9.83
C MET A 258 -8.20 -2.88 -9.21
N ILE A 259 -8.44 -1.76 -8.52
CA ILE A 259 -9.77 -1.43 -8.01
C ILE A 259 -10.77 -1.34 -9.16
N LYS A 260 -10.46 -0.57 -10.21
CA LYS A 260 -11.34 -0.43 -11.38
C LYS A 260 -11.69 -1.78 -12.01
N ILE A 261 -10.69 -2.64 -12.21
CA ILE A 261 -10.93 -4.00 -12.72
C ILE A 261 -11.83 -4.78 -11.76
N SER A 262 -11.56 -4.74 -10.45
CA SER A 262 -12.34 -5.49 -9.47
C SER A 262 -13.81 -5.03 -9.43
N GLU A 263 -14.06 -3.74 -9.60
CA GLU A 263 -15.40 -3.15 -9.64
C GLU A 263 -16.17 -3.55 -10.91
N ASP A 264 -15.52 -3.62 -12.07
CA ASP A 264 -16.15 -4.00 -13.34
C ASP A 264 -16.33 -5.52 -13.48
N VAL A 265 -15.33 -6.30 -13.05
CA VAL A 265 -15.31 -7.76 -13.22
C VAL A 265 -16.23 -8.45 -12.21
N THR A 266 -16.33 -7.97 -10.97
CA THR A 266 -17.13 -8.66 -9.93
C THR A 266 -18.62 -8.78 -10.30
N PRO A 267 -19.31 -7.71 -10.75
CA PRO A 267 -20.70 -7.79 -11.22
C PRO A 267 -20.84 -8.62 -12.49
N TRP A 268 -19.91 -8.49 -13.43
CA TRP A 268 -19.92 -9.25 -14.67
C TRP A 268 -19.80 -10.76 -14.41
N LEU A 269 -18.87 -11.16 -13.54
CA LEU A 269 -18.64 -12.56 -13.17
C LEU A 269 -19.85 -13.13 -12.43
N ARG A 270 -20.43 -12.38 -11.49
CA ARG A 270 -21.69 -12.76 -10.82
C ARG A 270 -22.84 -12.92 -11.81
N GLY A 271 -22.97 -12.00 -12.76
CA GLY A 271 -23.98 -12.05 -13.82
C GLY A 271 -23.78 -13.21 -14.80
N TYR A 272 -22.53 -13.55 -15.13
CA TYR A 272 -22.19 -14.70 -15.97
C TYR A 272 -22.51 -16.01 -15.26
N VAL A 273 -22.10 -16.16 -14.00
CA VAL A 273 -22.41 -17.35 -13.18
C VAL A 273 -23.91 -17.52 -12.98
N ALA A 274 -24.65 -16.43 -12.72
CA ALA A 274 -26.11 -16.45 -12.63
C ALA A 274 -26.76 -16.92 -13.94
N ARG A 275 -26.34 -16.37 -15.09
CA ARG A 275 -26.83 -16.79 -16.42
C ARG A 275 -26.54 -18.26 -16.73
N ARG A 276 -25.35 -18.76 -16.37
CA ARG A 276 -25.00 -20.19 -16.53
C ARG A 276 -25.87 -21.10 -15.66
N LYS A 277 -26.20 -20.69 -14.44
CA LYS A 277 -27.12 -21.44 -13.56
C LYS A 277 -28.56 -21.43 -14.06
N MET A 278 -28.98 -20.39 -14.78
CA MET A 278 -30.32 -20.26 -15.36
C MET A 278 -30.48 -20.98 -16.72
N GLN A 279 -29.39 -21.37 -17.39
CA GLN A 279 -29.49 -22.20 -18.60
C GLN A 279 -30.08 -23.57 -18.22
N PRO A 280 -31.23 -23.98 -18.79
CA PRO A 280 -31.85 -25.24 -18.46
C PRO A 280 -30.93 -26.39 -18.89
N LYS A 281 -30.63 -27.31 -17.95
CA LYS A 281 -29.95 -28.60 -18.20
C LYS A 281 -30.82 -29.56 -19.04
N GLY A 282 -31.40 -29.11 -20.14
CA GLY A 282 -32.38 -29.87 -20.92
C GLY A 282 -32.16 -29.74 -22.41
N ALA A 283 -31.09 -30.33 -22.94
CA ALA A 283 -30.92 -30.53 -24.39
C ALA A 283 -30.05 -31.75 -24.75
N ILE A 284 -29.96 -32.78 -23.88
CA ILE A 284 -29.21 -34.03 -24.19
C ILE A 284 -30.11 -35.29 -24.05
N GLN A 285 -31.42 -35.15 -23.89
CA GLN A 285 -32.32 -36.31 -23.73
C GLN A 285 -33.42 -36.32 -24.79
N ASN A 286 -33.02 -36.35 -26.07
CA ASN A 286 -33.93 -36.65 -27.20
C ASN A 286 -33.21 -37.30 -28.39
N LYS A 287 -32.27 -38.21 -28.13
CA LYS A 287 -31.72 -39.13 -29.14
C LYS A 287 -31.46 -40.51 -28.53
N THR A 288 -32.51 -41.15 -28.05
CA THR A 288 -32.57 -42.61 -27.79
C THR A 288 -33.96 -42.88 -27.27
N VAL A 289 -34.92 -43.08 -28.17
CA VAL A 289 -35.98 -44.11 -28.11
C VAL A 289 -36.79 -43.91 -29.39
N ALA A 290 -36.61 -44.82 -30.34
CA ALA A 290 -37.72 -45.36 -31.10
C ALA A 290 -37.37 -46.84 -31.41
N PRO A 291 -38.35 -47.75 -31.29
CA PRO A 291 -38.15 -49.20 -31.39
C PRO A 291 -37.79 -49.67 -32.81
#